data_AF-A0A5A9Q0K2-F1
#
_entry.id   AF-A0A5A9Q0K2-F1
#
_cell.length_a   1.000
_cell.length_b   1.000
_cell.length_c   1.000
_cell.angle_alpha   90.00
_cell.angle_beta   90.00
_cell.angle_gamma   90.00
#
_symmetry.space_group_name_H-M   'P 1'
#
loop_
_entity.id
_entity.type
_entity.pdbx_description
1 polymer ?
#
loop_
_entity_poly.entity_id
_entity_poly.type
_entity_poly.pdbx_seq_one_letter_code
_entity_poly.pdbx_strand_id
1 'polypeptide(L)'
;MELEDGVLYQEDPGTSSMMSERVSGLASSIYREFERMIGKYDEDVVKELMPLVVAVLENLDAVFAENQVHEVELELLKEDNEQLVTQYEREKALRKSAEERYIEYEDSQEQDKKDLQNRVLLLEAQTRQMEIKIKNYADQNDPQLHGALGTDQIPAANGGDNRHWNFGQK
;
A
#
# COMPACT_ATOMS: atom_id res chain seq x y z
N MET A 1 -13.48 -4.96 -17.48
CA MET A 1 -13.34 -4.04 -18.63
C MET A 1 -11.90 -4.13 -19.04
N GLU A 2 -11.66 -4.90 -20.09
CA GLU A 2 -10.37 -4.97 -20.78
C GLU A 2 -10.22 -3.65 -21.53
N LEU A 3 -9.20 -2.87 -21.19
CA LEU A 3 -8.86 -1.68 -21.96
C LEU A 3 -8.06 -2.16 -23.17
N GLU A 4 -8.67 -1.88 -24.31
CA GLU A 4 -8.30 -2.26 -25.67
C GLU A 4 -6.92 -1.73 -26.05
N ASP A 5 -6.24 -2.54 -26.85
CA ASP A 5 -4.86 -2.44 -27.31
C ASP A 5 -4.52 -1.07 -27.90
N GLY A 6 -3.34 -0.59 -27.51
CA GLY A 6 -2.84 0.73 -27.85
C GLY A 6 -2.67 0.90 -29.35
N VAL A 7 -3.44 1.82 -29.92
CA VAL A 7 -3.09 2.40 -31.21
C VAL A 7 -1.82 3.22 -30.98
N LEU A 8 -0.67 2.59 -31.25
CA LEU A 8 0.61 3.26 -31.33
C LEU A 8 0.47 4.31 -32.43
N TYR A 9 0.30 5.57 -32.05
CA TYR A 9 0.37 6.70 -32.98
C TYR A 9 1.81 6.74 -33.49
N GLN A 10 2.05 6.02 -34.58
CA GLN A 10 3.28 6.08 -35.33
C GLN A 10 3.24 7.41 -36.10
N GLU A 11 3.55 8.50 -35.42
CA GLU A 11 3.83 9.76 -36.11
C GLU A 11 5.21 9.62 -36.74
N ASP A 12 5.19 9.71 -38.07
CA ASP A 12 6.35 9.60 -38.93
C ASP A 12 7.27 10.81 -38.63
N PRO A 13 8.50 10.62 -38.11
CA PRO A 13 9.38 11.72 -37.69
C PRO A 13 9.85 12.61 -38.87
N GLY A 14 9.31 12.42 -40.07
CA GLY A 14 9.59 13.20 -41.27
C GLY A 14 8.61 14.35 -41.55
N THR A 15 7.47 14.47 -40.84
CA THR A 15 6.47 15.51 -41.13
C THR A 15 6.91 16.91 -40.72
N SER A 16 7.63 17.03 -39.60
CA SER A 16 8.03 18.32 -39.01
C SER A 16 9.02 19.11 -39.90
N SER A 17 9.91 18.43 -40.63
CA SER A 17 10.86 19.07 -41.56
C SER A 17 10.25 19.41 -42.93
N MET A 18 9.12 18.82 -43.32
CA MET A 18 8.58 18.94 -44.68
C MET A 18 7.77 20.22 -44.94
N MET A 19 7.37 20.96 -43.89
CA MET A 19 6.43 22.06 -44.06
C MET A 19 7.07 23.39 -44.51
N SER A 20 8.33 23.66 -44.18
CA SER A 20 9.08 24.83 -44.72
C SER A 20 9.40 24.67 -46.22
N GLU A 21 9.67 23.45 -46.66
CA GLU A 21 9.99 23.18 -48.06
C GLU A 21 8.75 23.35 -48.97
N ARG A 22 7.56 23.05 -48.45
CA ARG A 22 6.29 23.23 -49.17
C ARG A 22 5.93 24.70 -49.37
N VAL A 23 6.05 25.54 -48.33
CA VAL A 23 5.75 26.98 -48.46
C VAL A 23 6.80 27.68 -49.33
N SER A 24 8.08 27.32 -49.18
CA SER A 24 9.16 27.81 -50.04
C SER A 24 8.96 27.41 -51.52
N GLY A 25 8.52 26.18 -51.77
CA GLY A 25 8.20 25.69 -53.12
C GLY A 25 7.00 26.42 -53.75
N LEU A 26 5.96 26.71 -52.95
CA LEU A 26 4.82 27.52 -53.38
C LEU A 26 5.24 28.95 -53.69
N ALA A 27 6.00 29.60 -52.81
CA ALA A 27 6.53 30.93 -53.02
C ALA A 27 7.36 31.00 -54.32
N SER A 28 8.28 30.06 -54.52
CA SER A 28 9.11 29.97 -55.73
C SER A 28 8.27 29.84 -57.01
N SER A 29 7.20 29.05 -56.95
CA SER A 29 6.29 28.87 -58.09
C SER A 29 5.48 30.14 -58.40
N ILE A 30 5.03 30.84 -57.36
CA ILE A 30 4.26 32.09 -57.49
C ILE A 30 5.15 33.22 -58.02
N TYR A 31 6.36 33.40 -57.47
CA TYR A 31 7.30 34.42 -57.94
C TYR A 31 7.71 34.20 -59.40
N ARG A 32 7.92 32.96 -59.82
CA ARG A 32 8.21 32.63 -61.23
C ARG A 32 7.04 32.99 -62.15
N GLU A 33 5.79 32.87 -61.69
CA GLU A 33 4.64 33.31 -62.48
C GLU A 33 4.52 34.83 -62.54
N PHE A 34 4.83 35.53 -61.44
CA PHE A 34 4.94 36.99 -61.45
C PHE A 34 5.98 37.49 -62.43
N GLU A 35 7.18 36.90 -62.48
CA GLU A 35 8.21 37.24 -63.48
C GLU A 35 7.68 37.08 -64.92
N ARG A 36 6.92 36.01 -65.20
CA ARG A 36 6.30 35.81 -66.52
C ARG A 36 5.24 36.86 -66.85
N MET A 37 4.46 37.32 -65.87
CA MET A 37 3.48 38.38 -66.09
C MET A 37 4.15 39.75 -66.31
N ILE A 38 5.16 40.09 -65.50
CA ILE A 38 5.94 41.33 -65.66
C ILE A 38 6.56 41.38 -67.07
N GLY A 39 7.15 40.26 -67.52
CA GLY A 39 7.76 40.19 -68.85
C GLY A 39 6.78 40.36 -70.03
N LYS A 40 5.48 40.15 -69.82
CA LYS A 40 4.45 40.30 -70.87
C LYS A 40 3.62 41.58 -70.77
N TYR A 41 3.41 42.07 -69.55
CA TYR A 41 2.39 43.08 -69.24
C TYR A 41 2.91 44.26 -68.38
N ASP A 42 4.23 44.33 -68.12
CA ASP A 42 4.88 45.31 -67.23
C ASP A 42 4.63 45.04 -65.72
N GLU A 43 5.34 45.74 -64.85
CA GLU A 43 5.33 45.60 -63.39
C GLU A 43 4.03 46.08 -62.75
N ASP A 44 3.35 47.05 -63.36
CA ASP A 44 2.13 47.64 -62.80
C ASP A 44 1.01 46.61 -62.55
N VAL A 45 0.98 45.49 -63.29
CA VAL A 45 -0.02 44.42 -63.11
C VAL A 45 0.14 43.60 -61.83
N VAL A 46 1.32 43.60 -61.21
CA VAL A 46 1.59 42.83 -59.97
C VAL A 46 1.75 43.70 -58.74
N LYS A 47 1.89 45.02 -58.91
CA LYS A 47 2.25 45.97 -57.86
C LYS A 47 1.36 45.92 -56.61
N GLU A 48 0.04 45.76 -56.79
CA GLU A 48 -0.91 45.66 -55.69
C GLU A 48 -1.11 44.22 -55.20
N LEU A 49 -0.87 43.23 -56.06
CA LEU A 49 -1.08 41.82 -55.74
C LEU A 49 0.10 41.21 -54.98
N MET A 50 1.33 41.63 -55.28
CA MET A 50 2.54 41.09 -54.67
C MET A 50 2.56 41.25 -53.14
N PRO A 51 2.22 42.42 -52.54
CA PRO A 51 2.16 42.56 -51.10
C PRO A 51 1.11 41.63 -50.45
N LEU A 52 -0.02 41.38 -51.11
CA LEU A 52 -1.05 40.48 -50.61
C LEU A 52 -0.57 39.03 -50.60
N VAL A 53 0.10 38.60 -51.66
CA VAL A 53 0.68 37.24 -51.74
C VAL A 53 1.79 37.06 -50.71
N VAL A 54 2.67 38.05 -50.54
CA VAL A 54 3.71 38.04 -49.49
C VAL A 54 3.05 37.89 -48.13
N ALA A 55 2.05 38.71 -47.81
CA ALA A 55 1.34 38.63 -46.53
C ALA A 55 0.66 37.26 -46.31
N VAL A 56 0.10 36.65 -47.36
CA VAL A 56 -0.49 35.30 -47.26
C VAL A 56 0.58 34.24 -46.99
N LEU A 57 1.73 34.31 -47.66
CA LEU A 57 2.84 33.37 -47.45
C LEU A 57 3.44 33.51 -46.05
N GLU A 58 3.65 34.75 -45.57
CA GLU A 58 4.13 35.03 -44.21
C GLU A 58 3.17 34.53 -43.14
N ASN A 59 1.86 34.76 -43.31
CA ASN A 59 0.85 34.25 -42.39
C ASN A 59 0.80 32.72 -42.38
N LEU A 60 0.97 32.09 -43.54
CA LEU A 60 1.01 30.64 -43.64
C LEU A 60 2.22 30.07 -42.89
N ASP A 61 3.41 30.64 -43.09
CA ASP A 61 4.62 30.26 -42.35
C ASP A 61 4.46 30.46 -40.83
N ALA A 62 3.83 31.56 -40.40
CA ALA A 62 3.57 31.83 -38.99
C ALA A 62 2.63 30.79 -38.36
N VAL A 63 1.51 30.46 -39.03
CA VAL A 63 0.57 29.43 -38.57
C VAL A 63 1.22 28.04 -38.56
N PHE A 64 2.10 27.74 -39.51
CA PHE A 64 2.86 26.49 -39.50
C PHE A 64 3.82 26.41 -38.31
N ALA A 65 4.54 27.48 -38.01
CA ALA A 65 5.44 27.53 -36.86
C ALA A 65 4.67 27.36 -35.53
N GLU A 66 3.53 28.04 -35.38
CA GLU A 66 2.66 27.89 -34.21
C GLU A 66 2.14 26.45 -34.07
N ASN A 67 1.70 25.83 -35.16
CA ASN A 67 1.25 24.44 -35.14
C ASN A 67 2.36 23.46 -34.73
N GLN A 68 3.62 23.67 -35.16
CA GLN A 68 4.73 22.83 -34.71
C GLN A 68 4.98 22.95 -33.21
N VAL A 69 4.87 24.16 -32.65
CA VAL A 69 5.00 24.37 -31.21
C VAL A 69 3.90 23.60 -30.46
N HIS A 70 2.65 23.68 -30.93
CA HIS A 70 1.54 22.92 -30.34
C HIS A 70 1.71 21.41 -30.48
N GLU A 71 2.24 20.92 -31.61
CA GLU A 71 2.52 19.49 -31.83
C GLU A 71 3.55 18.97 -30.82
N VAL A 72 4.63 19.72 -30.61
CA VAL A 72 5.65 19.39 -29.58
C VAL A 72 5.06 19.45 -28.16
N GLU A 73 4.23 20.45 -27.86
CA GLU A 73 3.56 20.53 -26.55
C GLU A 73 2.62 19.34 -26.31
N LEU A 74 1.88 18.92 -27.33
CA LEU A 74 1.02 17.73 -27.27
C LEU A 74 1.83 16.45 -27.04
N GLU A 75 2.98 16.29 -27.69
CA GLU A 75 3.87 15.15 -27.46
C GLU A 75 4.39 15.12 -26.02
N LEU A 76 4.84 16.27 -25.48
CA LEU A 76 5.30 16.38 -24.10
C LEU A 76 4.20 16.03 -23.09
N LEU A 77 2.97 16.51 -23.33
CA LEU A 77 1.82 16.19 -22.47
C LEU A 77 1.44 14.71 -22.55
N LYS A 78 1.55 14.08 -23.73
CA LYS A 78 1.33 12.63 -23.88
C LYS A 78 2.37 11.84 -23.09
N GLU A 79 3.65 12.23 -23.18
CA GLU A 79 4.73 11.57 -22.44
C GLU A 79 4.53 11.70 -20.91
N ASP A 80 4.20 12.90 -20.40
CA ASP A 80 3.90 13.10 -18.97
C ASP A 80 2.70 12.25 -18.53
N ASN A 81 1.66 12.16 -19.36
CA ASN A 81 0.50 11.32 -19.08
C ASN A 81 0.87 9.84 -18.96
N GLU A 82 1.69 9.33 -19.88
CA GLU A 82 2.16 7.94 -19.85
C GLU A 82 2.97 7.63 -18.59
N GLN A 83 3.83 8.57 -18.17
CA GLN A 83 4.58 8.46 -16.92
C GLN A 83 3.64 8.43 -15.70
N LEU A 84 2.64 9.32 -15.66
CA LEU A 84 1.64 9.36 -14.58
C LEU A 84 0.83 8.07 -14.50
N VAL A 85 0.40 7.51 -15.64
CA VAL A 85 -0.31 6.22 -15.70
C VAL A 85 0.56 5.11 -15.13
N THR A 86 1.82 5.01 -15.57
CA THR A 86 2.77 4.01 -15.07
C THR A 86 2.97 4.09 -13.55
N GLN A 87 3.11 5.32 -13.02
CA GLN A 87 3.25 5.53 -11.57
C GLN A 87 1.98 5.15 -10.82
N TYR A 88 0.81 5.51 -11.33
CA TYR A 88 -0.48 5.16 -10.74
C TYR A 88 -0.66 3.65 -10.66
N GLU A 89 -0.35 2.90 -11.72
CA GLU A 89 -0.47 1.45 -11.72
C GLU A 89 0.46 0.79 -10.72
N ARG A 90 1.70 1.27 -10.61
CA ARG A 90 2.66 0.81 -9.59
C ARG A 90 2.12 1.03 -8.18
N GLU A 91 1.64 2.22 -7.88
CA GLU A 91 1.11 2.55 -6.54
C GLU A 91 -0.14 1.74 -6.21
N LYS A 92 -1.03 1.57 -7.20
CA LYS A 92 -2.22 0.71 -7.08
C LYS A 92 -1.83 -0.73 -6.73
N ALA A 93 -0.80 -1.28 -7.37
CA ALA A 93 -0.29 -2.61 -7.08
C ALA A 93 0.32 -2.71 -5.67
N LEU A 94 1.11 -1.72 -5.26
CA LEU A 94 1.68 -1.66 -3.90
C LEU A 94 0.59 -1.59 -2.84
N ARG A 95 -0.45 -0.78 -3.05
CA ARG A 95 -1.57 -0.66 -2.13
C ARG A 95 -2.34 -1.97 -1.99
N LYS A 96 -2.63 -2.65 -3.11
CA LYS A 96 -3.27 -3.98 -3.08
C LYS A 96 -2.44 -4.99 -2.29
N SER A 97 -1.12 -5.04 -2.53
CA SER A 97 -0.22 -5.93 -1.79
C SER A 97 -0.12 -5.57 -0.29
N ALA A 98 -0.23 -4.29 0.07
CA ALA A 98 -0.28 -3.88 1.46
C ALA A 98 -1.59 -4.30 2.15
N GLU A 99 -2.73 -4.14 1.45
CA GLU A 99 -4.04 -4.57 1.94
C GLU A 99 -4.10 -6.08 2.16
N GLU A 100 -3.59 -6.89 1.21
CA GLU A 100 -3.50 -8.35 1.34
C GLU A 100 -2.68 -8.77 2.58
N ARG A 101 -1.51 -8.17 2.78
CA ARG A 101 -0.67 -8.43 3.96
C ARG A 101 -1.34 -8.01 5.27
N TYR A 102 -2.14 -6.95 5.24
CA TYR A 102 -2.87 -6.49 6.43
C TYR A 102 -3.95 -7.49 6.85
N ILE A 103 -4.66 -8.08 5.88
CA ILE A 103 -5.66 -9.11 6.13
C ILE A 103 -4.99 -10.36 6.73
N GLU A 104 -3.90 -10.84 6.11
CA GLU A 104 -3.14 -11.99 6.64
C GLU A 104 -2.66 -11.77 8.07
N TYR A 105 -2.20 -10.55 8.36
CA TYR A 105 -1.76 -10.17 9.70
C TYR A 105 -2.93 -10.14 10.71
N GLU A 106 -4.06 -9.56 10.35
CA GLU A 106 -5.26 -9.52 11.20
C GLU A 106 -5.75 -10.93 11.55
N ASP A 107 -5.83 -11.83 10.56
CA ASP A 107 -6.22 -13.23 10.76
C ASP A 107 -5.26 -13.96 11.71
N SER A 108 -3.95 -13.77 11.53
CA SER A 108 -2.93 -14.35 12.42
C SER A 108 -3.07 -13.83 13.86
N GLN A 109 -3.29 -12.52 14.03
CA GLN A 109 -3.43 -11.92 15.36
C GLN A 109 -4.70 -12.39 16.06
N GLU A 110 -5.81 -12.52 15.35
CA GLU A 110 -7.06 -13.02 15.93
C GLU A 110 -6.96 -14.52 16.30
N GLN A 111 -6.19 -15.31 15.54
CA GLN A 111 -5.88 -16.69 15.91
C GLN A 111 -5.03 -16.76 17.20
N ASP A 112 -3.93 -16.02 17.28
CA ASP A 112 -3.08 -15.97 18.47
C ASP A 112 -3.86 -15.53 19.72
N LYS A 113 -4.72 -14.52 19.56
CA LYS A 113 -5.60 -14.04 20.63
C LYS A 113 -6.56 -15.12 21.11
N LYS A 114 -7.20 -15.88 20.21
CA LYS A 114 -8.07 -17.00 20.58
C LYS A 114 -7.29 -18.08 21.33
N ASP A 115 -6.10 -18.42 20.88
CA ASP A 115 -5.26 -19.43 21.52
C ASP A 115 -4.81 -19.00 22.93
N LEU A 116 -4.44 -17.72 23.09
CA LEU A 116 -4.13 -17.15 24.40
C LEU A 116 -5.35 -17.13 25.33
N GLN A 117 -6.53 -16.74 24.84
CA GLN A 117 -7.77 -16.77 25.61
C GLN A 117 -8.10 -18.21 26.07
N ASN A 118 -7.99 -19.19 25.18
CA ASN A 118 -8.16 -20.60 25.51
C ASN A 118 -7.16 -21.05 26.58
N ARG A 119 -5.90 -20.60 26.50
CA ARG A 119 -4.87 -20.91 27.49
C ARG A 119 -5.19 -20.32 28.86
N VAL A 120 -5.70 -19.09 28.91
CA VAL A 120 -6.15 -18.44 30.16
C VAL A 120 -7.30 -19.25 30.78
N LEU A 121 -8.33 -19.58 30.01
CA LEU A 121 -9.47 -20.38 30.49
C LEU A 121 -9.03 -21.73 31.07
N LEU A 122 -8.07 -22.39 30.42
CA LEU A 122 -7.49 -23.65 30.91
C LEU A 122 -6.75 -23.47 32.24
N LEU A 123 -5.93 -22.42 32.37
CA LEU A 123 -5.20 -22.12 33.60
C LEU A 123 -6.13 -21.74 34.75
N GLU A 124 -7.19 -20.99 34.49
CA GLU A 124 -8.23 -20.68 35.48
C GLU A 124 -8.93 -21.95 35.98
N ALA A 125 -9.29 -22.87 35.07
CA ALA A 125 -9.90 -24.13 35.43
C ALA A 125 -8.96 -25.00 36.28
N GLN A 126 -7.67 -25.06 35.92
CA GLN A 126 -6.64 -25.75 36.70
C GLN A 126 -6.48 -25.14 38.10
N THR A 127 -6.48 -23.81 38.20
CA THR A 127 -6.38 -23.09 39.48
C THR A 127 -7.58 -23.40 40.37
N ARG A 128 -8.81 -23.27 39.86
CA ARG A 128 -10.03 -23.65 40.59
C ARG A 128 -9.99 -25.11 41.07
N GLN A 129 -9.51 -26.02 40.23
CA GLN A 129 -9.39 -27.43 40.62
C GLN A 129 -8.39 -27.64 41.76
N MET A 130 -7.26 -26.92 41.75
CA MET A 130 -6.27 -26.96 42.84
C MET A 130 -6.82 -26.36 44.13
N GLU A 131 -7.56 -25.24 44.07
CA GLU A 131 -8.21 -24.63 45.23
C GLU A 131 -9.18 -25.60 45.92
N ILE A 132 -10.01 -26.33 45.14
CA ILE A 132 -10.91 -27.35 45.68
C ILE A 132 -10.13 -28.48 46.35
N LYS A 133 -9.04 -28.96 45.72
CA LYS A 133 -8.19 -30.00 46.32
C LYS A 133 -7.60 -29.54 47.65
N ILE A 134 -7.07 -28.32 47.72
CA ILE A 134 -6.51 -27.73 48.95
C ILE A 134 -7.59 -27.66 50.03
N LYS A 135 -8.78 -27.19 49.70
CA LYS A 135 -9.91 -27.12 50.63
C LYS A 135 -10.27 -28.49 51.18
N ASN A 136 -10.42 -29.49 50.31
CA ASN A 136 -10.73 -30.87 50.72
C ASN A 136 -9.64 -31.46 51.62
N TYR A 137 -8.35 -31.18 51.36
CA TYR A 137 -7.25 -31.63 52.23
C TYR A 137 -7.26 -30.90 53.58
N ALA A 138 -7.61 -29.61 53.61
CA ALA A 138 -7.74 -28.87 54.86
C ALA A 138 -8.89 -29.43 55.71
N ASP A 139 -10.06 -29.67 55.10
CA ASP A 139 -11.24 -30.24 55.76
C ASP A 139 -10.97 -31.65 56.32
N GLN A 140 -10.17 -32.48 55.62
CA GLN A 140 -9.76 -33.81 56.10
C GLN A 140 -8.82 -33.77 57.32
N ASN A 141 -8.06 -32.69 57.49
CA ASN A 141 -7.06 -32.55 58.56
C ASN A 141 -7.52 -31.62 59.70
N ASP A 142 -8.78 -31.14 59.68
CA ASP A 142 -9.32 -30.28 60.72
C ASP A 142 -9.59 -31.09 62.03
N PRO A 143 -8.90 -30.79 63.15
CA PRO A 143 -8.99 -31.58 64.39
C PRO A 143 -10.35 -31.52 65.12
N GLN A 144 -11.34 -30.78 64.63
CA GLN A 144 -12.55 -30.48 65.40
C GLN A 144 -13.68 -31.51 65.31
N LEU A 145 -13.49 -32.67 64.65
CA LEU A 145 -14.54 -33.70 64.56
C LEU A 145 -14.26 -35.00 65.36
N HIS A 146 -13.19 -35.07 66.15
CA HIS A 146 -12.87 -36.26 66.97
C HIS A 146 -12.92 -36.06 68.50
N GLY A 147 -13.72 -35.11 69.00
CA GLY A 147 -13.83 -34.80 70.43
C GLY A 147 -15.23 -34.95 71.03
N ALA A 148 -15.90 -36.10 70.86
CA ALA A 148 -17.13 -36.41 71.58
C ALA A 148 -17.22 -37.91 71.90
N LEU A 149 -16.26 -38.45 72.66
CA LEU A 149 -16.38 -39.76 73.28
C LEU A 149 -15.87 -39.71 74.71
N GLY A 150 -16.78 -40.05 75.64
CA GLY A 150 -16.44 -40.70 76.89
C GLY A 150 -16.07 -39.76 78.03
N THR A 151 -17.07 -39.37 78.82
CA THR A 151 -16.87 -39.02 80.23
C THR A 151 -16.12 -40.15 80.95
N ASP A 152 -14.98 -39.78 81.53
CA ASP A 152 -14.08 -40.61 82.31
C ASP A 152 -14.79 -41.43 83.41
N GLN A 153 -14.41 -42.70 83.51
CA GLN A 153 -14.60 -43.53 84.69
C GLN A 153 -13.22 -43.75 85.34
N ILE A 154 -13.06 -43.17 86.54
CA ILE A 154 -11.90 -43.21 87.47
C ILE A 154 -11.74 -44.64 88.03
N PRO A 155 -10.52 -45.18 88.29
CA PRO A 155 -9.92 -45.00 89.61
C PRO A 155 -8.42 -44.70 89.66
N ALA A 156 -8.13 -43.78 90.59
CA ALA A 156 -6.86 -43.49 91.19
C ALA A 156 -6.11 -44.75 91.69
N ALA A 157 -4.82 -44.82 91.40
CA ALA A 157 -3.87 -45.60 92.18
C ALA A 157 -2.54 -44.83 92.22
N ASN A 158 -2.32 -44.11 93.32
CA ASN A 158 -1.01 -43.59 93.68
C ASN A 158 -0.74 -43.94 95.13
N GLY A 159 0.43 -44.51 95.39
CA GLY A 159 0.98 -44.60 96.74
C GLY A 159 1.47 -45.98 97.13
N GLY A 160 2.76 -46.22 96.89
CA GLY A 160 3.59 -46.99 97.82
C GLY A 160 4.14 -48.29 97.25
N ASP A 161 5.36 -48.26 96.73
CA ASP A 161 6.35 -49.09 97.42
C ASP A 161 7.76 -48.49 97.37
N ASN A 162 8.31 -48.40 98.56
CA ASN A 162 9.61 -47.87 98.92
C ASN A 162 10.62 -49.01 98.78
N ARG A 163 11.65 -48.87 97.94
CA ARG A 163 12.91 -49.61 98.12
C ARG A 163 14.06 -48.96 97.37
N HIS A 164 14.72 -48.07 98.10
CA HIS A 164 16.10 -47.65 97.90
C HIS A 164 17.02 -48.88 98.02
N TRP A 165 17.84 -49.16 97.01
CA TRP A 165 19.16 -49.76 97.21
C TRP A 165 20.14 -49.09 96.24
N ASN A 166 21.09 -48.41 96.86
CA ASN A 166 22.11 -47.58 96.24
C ASN A 166 23.47 -48.27 96.43
N PHE A 167 24.39 -47.93 95.53
CA PHE A 167 25.82 -48.24 95.52
C PHE A 167 26.25 -49.69 95.19
N GLY A 168 27.24 -49.90 94.31
CA GLY A 168 28.08 -48.93 93.65
C GLY A 168 29.20 -49.54 92.82
N GLN A 169 29.89 -48.64 92.11
CA GLN A 169 31.29 -48.69 91.65
C GLN A 169 31.79 -49.97 90.97
N LYS A 170 31.79 -50.00 89.64
CA LYS A 170 32.94 -49.70 88.78
C LYS A 170 32.55 -49.78 87.31
#